data_AF-A0A146KWT7-F1
#
_entry.id   AF-A0A146KWT7-F1
#
_cell.length_a   1.000
_cell.length_b   1.000
_cell.length_c   1.000
_cell.angle_alpha   90.00
_cell.angle_beta   90.00
_cell.angle_gamma   90.00
#
_symmetry.space_group_name_H-M   'P 1'
#
loop_
_entity.id
_entity.type
_entity.pdbx_description
1 polymer ?
#
loop_
_entity_poly.entity_id
_entity_poly.type
_entity_poly.pdbx_seq_one_letter_code
_entity_poly.pdbx_strand_id
1 'polypeptide(L)'
;MVLIVAGVVLLCFSTCRGQELTLFPENKEVIYRWSTNASSGTLIPANLNSTFSLDARLVVHQGPNGTAFFKILQDVDNGVLGEPFGAKFQQGELKELLMSPLDEPWSANIKRSLVSLLQLKLDTVLFSPASNNLESGHFGTCSAEYIVTTLEPRLLKVRKILDHDTCKKKAVDQCANIPVNQCRGKYQEMVVSTSEREYLLQPFSHPLIKNISATGRVLFQPYQSRAEAHYSKINHFS
;
A
#
# COMPACT_ATOMS: atom_id res chain seq x y z
N MET A 1 -30.66 -47.00 47.54
CA MET A 1 -29.88 -45.83 47.99
C MET A 1 -28.84 -45.55 46.90
N VAL A 2 -29.09 -44.47 46.15
CA VAL A 2 -28.25 -43.73 45.18
C VAL A 2 -27.25 -44.49 44.29
N LEU A 3 -27.62 -44.66 43.01
CA LEU A 3 -26.68 -44.82 41.90
C LEU A 3 -26.07 -43.44 41.57
N ILE A 4 -24.74 -43.32 41.67
CA ILE A 4 -24.01 -42.14 41.20
C ILE A 4 -23.64 -42.38 39.73
N VAL A 5 -24.38 -41.76 38.82
CA VAL A 5 -24.02 -41.72 37.39
C VAL A 5 -23.00 -40.59 37.21
N ALA A 6 -21.72 -40.96 37.07
CA ALA A 6 -20.66 -40.03 36.71
C ALA A 6 -20.78 -39.66 35.22
N GLY A 7 -21.50 -38.57 34.93
CA GLY A 7 -21.55 -37.96 33.62
C GLY A 7 -20.26 -37.19 33.33
N VAL A 8 -19.40 -37.76 32.48
CA VAL A 8 -18.25 -37.05 31.92
C VAL A 8 -18.77 -36.12 30.82
N VAL A 9 -18.82 -34.82 31.11
CA VAL A 9 -19.10 -33.78 30.12
C VAL A 9 -17.81 -33.54 29.33
N LEU A 10 -17.74 -34.11 28.12
CA LEU A 10 -16.70 -33.76 27.14
C LEU A 10 -17.01 -32.38 26.55
N LEU A 11 -16.33 -31.35 27.05
CA LEU A 11 -16.28 -30.03 26.42
C LEU A 11 -15.41 -30.12 25.16
N CYS A 12 -16.04 -30.29 24.00
CA CYS A 12 -15.41 -30.02 22.72
C CYS A 12 -15.11 -28.53 22.62
N PHE A 13 -13.91 -28.12 23.04
CA PHE A 13 -13.29 -26.88 22.57
C PHE A 13 -12.94 -27.08 21.09
N SER A 14 -13.90 -26.82 20.21
CA SER A 14 -13.62 -26.54 18.81
C SER A 14 -12.77 -25.27 18.78
N THR A 15 -11.45 -25.45 18.69
CA THR A 15 -10.55 -24.38 18.29
C THR A 15 -10.96 -23.97 16.88
N CYS A 16 -11.79 -22.94 16.79
CA CYS A 16 -11.98 -22.20 15.55
C CYS A 16 -10.60 -21.59 15.24
N ARG A 17 -9.75 -22.34 14.51
CA ARG A 17 -8.57 -21.75 13.89
C ARG A 17 -9.12 -20.66 12.98
N GLY A 18 -9.01 -19.42 13.42
CA GLY A 18 -9.31 -18.26 12.57
C GLY A 18 -8.56 -18.46 11.27
N GLN A 19 -9.30 -18.63 10.18
CA GLN A 19 -8.71 -18.78 8.87
C GLN A 19 -7.97 -17.47 8.58
N GLU A 20 -6.65 -17.54 8.48
CA GLU A 20 -5.83 -16.37 8.18
C GLU A 20 -6.24 -15.89 6.78
N LEU A 21 -6.85 -14.71 6.70
CA LEU A 21 -7.27 -14.15 5.41
C LEU A 21 -6.03 -13.80 4.60
N THR A 22 -5.87 -14.49 3.47
CA THR A 22 -4.81 -14.22 2.49
C THR A 22 -5.32 -13.29 1.40
N LEU A 23 -4.44 -12.43 0.87
CA LEU A 23 -4.78 -11.52 -0.22
C LEU A 23 -4.92 -12.25 -1.57
N PHE A 24 -4.20 -13.37 -1.72
CA PHE A 24 -4.07 -14.12 -2.97
C PHE A 24 -4.45 -15.60 -2.76
N PRO A 25 -5.05 -16.25 -3.78
CA PRO A 25 -5.34 -17.68 -3.75
C PRO A 25 -4.08 -18.52 -3.67
N GLU A 26 -4.08 -19.55 -2.82
CA GLU A 26 -3.04 -20.58 -2.80
C GLU A 26 -3.02 -21.38 -4.11
N ASN A 27 -1.81 -21.70 -4.59
CA ASN A 27 -1.58 -22.53 -5.79
C ASN A 27 -2.27 -22.03 -7.07
N LYS A 28 -2.59 -20.74 -7.14
CA LYS A 28 -3.10 -20.10 -8.35
C LYS A 28 -2.27 -18.89 -8.69
N GLU A 29 -2.12 -18.68 -9.99
CA GLU A 29 -1.50 -17.49 -10.54
C GLU A 29 -2.57 -16.41 -10.76
N VAL A 30 -2.26 -15.19 -10.33
CA VAL A 30 -3.11 -14.01 -10.55
C VAL A 30 -2.30 -12.99 -11.35
N ILE A 31 -2.90 -12.45 -12.40
CA ILE A 31 -2.24 -11.50 -13.28
C ILE A 31 -2.99 -10.17 -13.19
N TYR A 32 -2.29 -9.10 -12.81
CA TYR A 32 -2.78 -7.73 -12.83
C TYR A 32 -2.13 -6.95 -13.98
N ARG A 33 -2.87 -5.97 -14.51
CA ARG A 33 -2.31 -5.01 -15.46
C ARG A 33 -1.89 -3.78 -14.67
N TRP A 34 -0.60 -3.58 -14.49
CA TRP A 34 -0.09 -2.46 -13.72
C TRP A 34 0.34 -1.31 -14.63
N SER A 35 -0.30 -0.16 -14.46
CA SER A 35 0.04 1.10 -15.13
C SER A 35 0.35 2.16 -14.09
N THR A 36 1.46 2.87 -14.26
CA THR A 36 1.84 3.97 -13.40
C THR A 36 2.31 5.19 -14.19
N ASN A 37 1.95 6.37 -13.71
CA ASN A 37 2.40 7.64 -14.27
C ASN A 37 2.81 8.58 -13.13
N ALA A 38 4.05 9.02 -13.15
CA ALA A 38 4.57 10.07 -12.29
C ALA A 38 4.80 11.33 -13.13
N SER A 39 4.25 12.45 -12.70
CA SER A 39 4.39 13.74 -13.36
C SER A 39 4.83 14.80 -12.37
N SER A 40 5.71 15.71 -12.80
CA SER A 40 6.14 16.87 -12.03
C SER A 40 6.02 18.13 -12.87
N GLY A 41 5.51 19.21 -12.28
CA GLY A 41 5.25 20.47 -12.98
C GLY A 41 4.89 21.63 -12.06
N THR A 42 4.56 22.78 -12.67
CA THR A 42 4.05 23.97 -11.99
C THR A 42 2.53 24.05 -12.09
N LEU A 43 1.86 24.61 -11.08
CA LEU A 43 0.41 24.84 -11.08
C LEU A 43 -0.07 25.91 -12.08
N ILE A 44 0.86 26.69 -12.66
CA ILE A 44 0.61 27.63 -13.76
C ILE A 44 0.71 26.87 -15.10
N PRO A 45 -0.09 27.20 -16.13
CA PRO A 45 -0.08 26.52 -17.44
C PRO A 45 1.24 26.74 -18.20
N ALA A 46 2.31 26.12 -17.74
CA ALA A 46 3.57 26.01 -18.44
C ALA A 46 3.75 24.55 -18.85
N ASN A 47 4.05 24.33 -20.14
CA ASN A 47 4.21 23.02 -20.78
C ASN A 47 5.46 22.24 -20.32
N LEU A 48 6.02 22.55 -19.15
CA LEU A 48 7.22 21.92 -18.60
C LEU A 48 6.81 20.83 -17.60
N ASN A 49 6.23 19.76 -18.12
CA ASN A 49 5.90 18.58 -17.34
C ASN A 49 6.90 17.46 -17.66
N SER A 50 7.68 17.05 -16.66
CA SER A 50 8.45 15.81 -16.75
C SER A 50 7.52 14.67 -16.37
N THR A 51 7.39 13.68 -17.25
CA THR A 51 6.52 12.51 -17.04
C THR A 51 7.33 11.23 -17.16
N PHE A 52 7.15 10.34 -16.19
CA PHE A 52 7.62 8.96 -16.23
C PHE A 52 6.39 8.04 -16.24
N SER A 53 6.36 7.08 -17.15
CA SER A 53 5.30 6.09 -17.24
C SER A 53 5.87 4.68 -17.31
N LEU A 54 5.22 3.74 -16.63
CA LEU A 54 5.54 2.32 -16.69
C LEU A 54 4.24 1.54 -16.85
N ASP A 55 4.19 0.71 -17.88
CA ASP A 55 3.13 -0.25 -18.13
C ASP A 55 3.72 -1.66 -18.11
N ALA A 56 3.17 -2.51 -17.24
CA ALA A 56 3.65 -3.87 -17.04
C ALA A 56 2.51 -4.82 -16.65
N ARG A 57 2.78 -6.12 -16.72
CA ARG A 57 1.94 -7.16 -16.13
C ARG A 57 2.57 -7.62 -14.82
N LEU A 58 1.79 -7.64 -13.76
CA LEU A 58 2.21 -8.18 -12.47
C LEU A 58 1.65 -9.59 -12.33
N VAL A 59 2.53 -10.57 -12.32
CA VAL A 59 2.20 -11.97 -12.02
C VAL A 59 2.41 -12.21 -10.54
N VAL A 60 1.39 -12.76 -9.87
CA VAL A 60 1.40 -13.08 -8.44
C VAL A 60 1.12 -14.56 -8.25
N HIS A 61 1.96 -15.23 -7.46
CA HIS A 61 1.79 -16.63 -7.09
C HIS A 61 1.97 -16.80 -5.58
N GLN A 62 0.96 -17.33 -4.90
CA GLN A 62 1.02 -17.62 -3.47
C GLN A 62 1.69 -18.98 -3.21
N GLY A 63 2.84 -18.96 -2.54
CA GLY A 63 3.58 -20.16 -2.14
C GLY A 63 3.03 -20.82 -0.85
N PRO A 64 3.50 -22.03 -0.51
CA PRO A 64 2.96 -22.88 0.55
C PRO A 64 3.12 -22.34 1.99
N ASN A 65 3.95 -21.31 2.20
CA ASN A 65 4.24 -20.74 3.53
C ASN A 65 3.59 -19.37 3.77
N GLY A 66 2.58 -19.00 2.98
CA GLY A 66 1.96 -17.68 3.06
C GLY A 66 2.76 -16.56 2.36
N THR A 67 3.87 -16.91 1.71
CA THR A 67 4.68 -15.97 0.92
C THR A 67 4.11 -15.79 -0.47
N ALA A 68 3.79 -14.56 -0.84
CA ALA A 68 3.42 -14.20 -2.20
C ALA A 68 4.69 -13.90 -3.01
N PHE A 69 4.83 -14.55 -4.16
CA PHE A 69 5.89 -14.27 -5.12
C PHE A 69 5.34 -13.41 -6.26
N PHE A 70 6.13 -12.43 -6.66
CA PHE A 70 5.78 -11.42 -7.64
C PHE A 70 6.80 -11.46 -8.78
N LYS A 71 6.31 -11.33 -10.01
CA LYS A 71 7.13 -11.14 -11.20
C LYS A 71 6.54 -10.02 -12.05
N ILE A 72 7.36 -9.03 -12.36
CA ILE A 72 6.98 -7.90 -13.22
C ILE A 72 7.40 -8.25 -14.65
N LEU A 73 6.45 -8.23 -15.57
CA LEU A 73 6.66 -8.51 -16.98
C LEU A 73 6.40 -7.23 -17.79
N GLN A 74 7.46 -6.68 -18.36
CA GLN A 74 7.44 -5.57 -19.32
C GLN A 74 7.55 -6.12 -20.75
N ASP A 75 7.03 -5.37 -21.72
CA ASP A 75 7.02 -5.81 -23.12
C ASP A 75 8.35 -5.57 -23.86
N VAL A 76 9.21 -4.67 -23.37
CA VAL A 76 10.40 -4.20 -24.11
C VAL A 76 11.74 -4.72 -23.55
N ASP A 77 11.88 -4.82 -22.23
CA ASP A 77 12.96 -5.56 -21.55
C ASP A 77 12.59 -5.70 -20.06
N ASN A 78 12.87 -6.85 -19.46
CA ASN A 78 12.57 -7.11 -18.05
C ASN A 78 13.69 -6.63 -17.12
N GLY A 79 14.96 -6.59 -17.58
CA GLY A 79 16.11 -6.13 -16.80
C GLY A 79 16.12 -6.61 -15.33
N VAL A 80 16.67 -5.80 -14.43
CA VAL A 80 16.71 -6.06 -12.97
C VAL A 80 15.32 -5.91 -12.31
N LEU A 81 14.39 -5.19 -12.96
CA LEU A 81 13.04 -4.97 -12.41
C LEU A 81 12.15 -6.23 -12.51
N GLY A 82 12.36 -7.04 -13.54
CA GLY A 82 11.60 -8.27 -13.78
C GLY A 82 12.08 -9.48 -12.97
N GLU A 83 13.18 -9.34 -12.23
CA GLU A 83 13.64 -10.37 -11.30
C GLU A 83 12.60 -10.62 -10.21
N PRO A 84 12.24 -11.89 -9.97
CA PRO A 84 11.18 -12.24 -9.04
C PRO A 84 11.54 -11.83 -7.61
N PHE A 85 10.53 -11.41 -6.86
CA PHE A 85 10.67 -11.03 -5.46
C PHE A 85 9.49 -11.58 -4.65
N GLY A 86 9.68 -11.75 -3.35
CA GLY A 86 8.68 -12.31 -2.45
C GLY A 86 8.21 -11.28 -1.42
N ALA A 87 6.99 -11.41 -0.93
CA ALA A 87 6.52 -10.67 0.23
C ALA A 87 5.64 -11.56 1.11
N LYS A 88 5.78 -11.38 2.43
CA LYS A 88 4.95 -12.07 3.42
C LYS A 88 3.93 -11.11 3.98
N PHE A 89 2.66 -11.45 3.79
CA PHE A 89 1.53 -10.71 4.34
C PHE A 89 0.90 -11.50 5.49
N GLN A 90 0.61 -10.82 6.59
CA GLN A 90 -0.16 -11.36 7.71
C GLN A 90 -1.37 -10.46 7.92
N GLN A 91 -2.59 -11.01 7.77
CA GLN A 91 -3.85 -10.25 7.81
C GLN A 91 -3.85 -9.03 6.86
N GLY A 92 -3.13 -9.16 5.74
CA GLY A 92 -2.92 -8.11 4.72
C GLY A 92 -1.90 -7.01 5.09
N GLU A 93 -1.23 -7.11 6.24
CA GLU A 93 -0.09 -6.26 6.59
C GLU A 93 1.23 -6.87 6.08
N LEU A 94 2.09 -6.05 5.46
CA LEU A 94 3.42 -6.48 5.02
C LEU A 94 4.34 -6.67 6.23
N LYS A 95 4.90 -7.88 6.38
CA LYS A 95 5.86 -8.19 7.45
C LYS A 95 7.28 -8.34 6.95
N GLU A 96 7.44 -8.93 5.77
CA GLU A 96 8.76 -9.24 5.22
C GLU A 96 8.75 -9.08 3.71
N LEU A 97 9.84 -8.54 3.17
CA LEU A 97 10.09 -8.37 1.75
C LEU A 97 11.37 -9.13 1.40
N LEU A 98 11.26 -10.10 0.51
CA LEU A 98 12.32 -10.96 0.02
C LEU A 98 12.76 -10.44 -1.35
N MET A 99 13.95 -9.87 -1.43
CA MET A 99 14.55 -9.36 -2.68
C MET A 99 15.94 -9.94 -2.86
N SER A 100 16.43 -9.91 -4.10
CA SER A 100 17.80 -10.31 -4.38
C SER A 100 18.77 -9.32 -3.71
N PRO A 101 19.86 -9.78 -3.06
CA PRO A 101 20.89 -8.87 -2.54
C PRO A 101 21.63 -8.12 -3.67
N LEU A 102 21.50 -8.57 -4.91
CA LEU A 102 22.05 -7.95 -6.11
C LEU A 102 21.08 -6.95 -6.76
N ASP A 103 19.86 -6.77 -6.21
CA ASP A 103 18.91 -5.80 -6.75
C ASP A 103 19.44 -4.37 -6.59
N GLU A 104 19.40 -3.62 -7.68
CA GLU A 104 19.77 -2.20 -7.65
C GLU A 104 18.79 -1.39 -6.77
N PRO A 105 19.24 -0.36 -6.04
CA PRO A 105 18.40 0.36 -5.09
C PRO A 105 17.11 0.94 -5.69
N TRP A 106 17.15 1.42 -6.94
CA TRP A 106 15.97 1.97 -7.61
C TRP A 106 14.92 0.88 -7.91
N SER A 107 15.37 -0.31 -8.37
CA SER A 107 14.51 -1.46 -8.66
C SER A 107 13.87 -1.98 -7.36
N ALA A 108 14.69 -2.12 -6.31
CA ALA A 108 14.21 -2.49 -4.98
C ALA A 108 13.17 -1.51 -4.42
N ASN A 109 13.34 -0.20 -4.67
CA ASN A 109 12.37 0.81 -4.26
C ASN A 109 11.05 0.72 -5.03
N ILE A 110 11.08 0.44 -6.33
CA ILE A 110 9.88 0.21 -7.14
C ILE A 110 9.14 -1.05 -6.64
N LYS A 111 9.85 -2.17 -6.45
CA LYS A 111 9.29 -3.42 -5.89
C LYS A 111 8.67 -3.17 -4.51
N ARG A 112 9.36 -2.44 -3.62
CA ARG A 112 8.84 -2.07 -2.29
C ARG A 112 7.57 -1.21 -2.37
N SER A 113 7.54 -0.23 -3.27
CA SER A 113 6.36 0.61 -3.50
C SER A 113 5.16 -0.22 -3.97
N LEU A 114 5.39 -1.15 -4.89
CA LEU A 114 4.35 -2.04 -5.41
C LEU A 114 3.78 -2.96 -4.31
N VAL A 115 4.62 -3.59 -3.50
CA VAL A 115 4.14 -4.43 -2.38
C VAL A 115 3.39 -3.61 -1.34
N SER A 116 3.87 -2.39 -1.06
CA SER A 116 3.19 -1.47 -0.14
C SER A 116 1.83 -0.98 -0.67
N LEU A 117 1.62 -0.98 -1.99
CA LEU A 117 0.33 -0.69 -2.62
C LEU A 117 -0.71 -1.75 -2.24
N LEU A 118 -0.28 -3.02 -2.25
CA LEU A 118 -1.10 -4.20 -1.95
C LEU A 118 -1.45 -4.34 -0.46
N GLN A 119 -0.72 -3.64 0.42
CA GLN A 119 -0.92 -3.68 1.87
C GLN A 119 -2.25 -3.05 2.28
N LEU A 120 -3.09 -3.87 2.93
CA LEU A 120 -4.43 -3.53 3.38
C LEU A 120 -4.78 -4.31 4.65
N LYS A 121 -5.07 -3.62 5.77
CA LYS A 121 -5.45 -4.27 7.03
C LYS A 121 -6.84 -4.90 6.94
N LEU A 122 -6.91 -6.21 6.76
CA LEU A 122 -8.16 -6.92 6.45
C LEU A 122 -9.12 -6.92 7.63
N ASP A 123 -8.63 -7.11 8.85
CA ASP A 123 -9.46 -7.07 10.06
C ASP A 123 -10.20 -5.73 10.18
N THR A 124 -9.49 -4.64 9.94
CA THR A 124 -10.08 -3.30 9.96
C THR A 124 -11.15 -3.13 8.88
N VAL A 125 -10.82 -3.51 7.65
CA VAL A 125 -11.67 -3.29 6.48
C VAL A 125 -12.95 -4.13 6.51
N LEU A 126 -12.89 -5.34 7.05
CA LEU A 126 -14.04 -6.24 7.07
C LEU A 126 -15.01 -5.95 8.21
N PHE A 127 -14.54 -5.40 9.33
CA PHE A 127 -15.34 -5.23 10.54
C PHE A 127 -15.69 -3.78 10.86
N SER A 128 -15.02 -2.78 10.26
CA SER A 128 -15.25 -1.37 10.56
C SER A 128 -15.53 -0.54 9.31
N PRO A 129 -16.62 0.24 9.26
CA PRO A 129 -16.93 1.10 8.11
C PRO A 129 -15.99 2.29 7.98
N ALA A 130 -15.46 2.79 9.11
CA ALA A 130 -14.45 3.83 9.15
C ALA A 130 -13.49 3.56 10.30
N SER A 131 -12.21 3.82 10.09
CA SER A 131 -11.19 3.61 11.12
C SER A 131 -9.94 4.42 10.82
N ASN A 132 -9.13 4.65 11.85
CA ASN A 132 -7.80 5.21 11.73
C ASN A 132 -6.82 4.25 12.41
N ASN A 133 -5.77 3.85 11.70
CA ASN A 133 -4.74 2.95 12.20
C ASN A 133 -3.35 3.45 11.85
N LEU A 134 -2.38 3.13 12.69
CA LEU A 134 -0.98 3.28 12.30
C LEU A 134 -0.57 2.15 11.36
N GLU A 135 0.06 2.50 10.24
CA GLU A 135 0.56 1.55 9.25
C GLU A 135 2.02 1.84 8.93
N SER A 136 2.85 0.80 8.95
CA SER A 136 4.24 0.86 8.49
C SER A 136 4.31 0.46 7.03
N GLY A 137 4.99 1.26 6.21
CA GLY A 137 5.21 1.01 4.79
C GLY A 137 6.46 1.74 4.28
N HIS A 138 6.57 1.91 2.97
CA HIS A 138 7.75 2.54 2.36
C HIS A 138 7.93 4.03 2.72
N PHE A 139 6.89 4.71 3.22
CA PHE A 139 6.96 6.09 3.71
C PHE A 139 7.40 6.21 5.19
N GLY A 140 7.56 5.08 5.89
CA GLY A 140 7.71 5.03 7.34
C GLY A 140 6.42 4.56 8.03
N THR A 141 6.22 4.95 9.28
CA THR A 141 5.01 4.59 10.05
C THR A 141 4.07 5.78 10.13
N CYS A 142 2.94 5.70 9.44
CA CYS A 142 2.01 6.81 9.19
C CYS A 142 0.61 6.51 9.73
N SER A 143 -0.20 7.55 9.96
CA SER A 143 -1.64 7.39 10.17
C SER A 143 -2.32 7.05 8.85
N ALA A 144 -3.11 5.98 8.85
CA ALA A 144 -3.87 5.48 7.72
C ALA A 144 -5.35 5.49 8.07
N GLU A 145 -6.12 6.30 7.37
CA GLU A 145 -7.58 6.32 7.47
C GLU A 145 -8.19 5.39 6.44
N TYR A 146 -9.12 4.54 6.87
CA TYR A 146 -9.87 3.65 5.99
C TYR A 146 -11.34 4.00 6.05
N ILE A 147 -11.96 4.07 4.87
CA ILE A 147 -13.39 4.29 4.70
C ILE A 147 -13.89 3.19 3.77
N VAL A 148 -14.82 2.38 4.26
CA VAL A 148 -15.37 1.22 3.56
C VAL A 148 -16.80 1.53 3.14
N THR A 149 -17.10 1.33 1.86
CA THR A 149 -18.41 1.51 1.27
C THR A 149 -18.83 0.22 0.58
N THR A 150 -19.97 -0.34 0.96
CA THR A 150 -20.55 -1.50 0.26
C THR A 150 -21.22 -1.03 -1.03
N LEU A 151 -20.69 -1.45 -2.18
CA LEU A 151 -21.30 -1.15 -3.48
C LEU A 151 -22.38 -2.19 -3.83
N GLU A 152 -22.04 -3.46 -3.62
CA GLU A 152 -22.92 -4.60 -3.86
C GLU A 152 -22.74 -5.63 -2.71
N PRO A 153 -23.64 -6.61 -2.54
CA PRO A 153 -23.54 -7.59 -1.46
C PRO A 153 -22.21 -8.35 -1.38
N ARG A 154 -21.44 -8.38 -2.47
CA ARG A 154 -20.11 -9.01 -2.54
C ARG A 154 -19.01 -8.08 -3.06
N LEU A 155 -19.24 -6.77 -3.14
CA LEU A 155 -18.27 -5.82 -3.65
C LEU A 155 -18.14 -4.64 -2.67
N LEU A 156 -16.95 -4.49 -2.10
CA LEU A 156 -16.61 -3.37 -1.22
C LEU A 156 -15.67 -2.42 -1.95
N LYS A 157 -15.94 -1.13 -1.81
CA LYS A 157 -15.01 -0.06 -2.15
C LYS A 157 -14.33 0.42 -0.87
N VAL A 158 -13.01 0.36 -0.83
CA VAL A 158 -12.23 0.84 0.32
C VAL A 158 -11.39 2.01 -0.11
N ARG A 159 -11.59 3.16 0.53
CA ARG A 159 -10.74 4.33 0.37
C ARG A 159 -9.77 4.39 1.54
N LYS A 160 -8.48 4.41 1.23
CA LYS A 160 -7.39 4.52 2.18
C LYS A 160 -6.66 5.83 1.96
N ILE A 161 -6.52 6.63 3.00
CA ILE A 161 -5.78 7.89 2.97
C ILE A 161 -4.59 7.74 3.91
N LEU A 162 -3.40 8.01 3.40
CA LEU A 162 -2.18 8.12 4.18
C LEU A 162 -1.83 9.58 4.33
N ASP A 163 -1.82 10.03 5.59
CA ASP A 163 -1.35 11.35 5.96
C ASP A 163 0.17 11.29 6.14
N HIS A 164 0.92 11.86 5.19
CA HIS A 164 2.37 11.81 5.25
C HIS A 164 2.95 12.70 6.36
N ASP A 165 2.23 13.72 6.81
CA ASP A 165 2.72 14.65 7.83
C ASP A 165 2.83 13.94 9.19
N THR A 166 1.95 12.97 9.44
CA THR A 166 1.98 12.11 10.63
C THR A 166 3.07 11.03 10.62
N CYS A 167 3.76 10.80 9.50
CA CYS A 167 4.71 9.69 9.41
C CYS A 167 5.93 9.89 10.32
N LYS A 168 6.26 8.85 11.08
CA LYS A 168 7.51 8.73 11.83
C LYS A 168 8.52 7.93 11.00
N LYS A 169 9.82 8.22 11.18
CA LYS A 169 10.93 7.56 10.47
C LYS A 169 10.78 7.67 8.94
N LYS A 170 10.45 8.87 8.46
CA LYS A 170 10.39 9.18 7.03
C LYS A 170 11.78 8.91 6.42
N ALA A 171 11.82 8.23 5.27
CA ALA A 171 13.02 8.11 4.45
C ALA A 171 13.20 9.40 3.62
N VAL A 172 13.36 10.54 4.29
CA VAL A 172 13.52 11.86 3.67
C VAL A 172 14.78 12.48 4.21
N ASP A 173 15.71 12.80 3.31
CA ASP A 173 16.89 13.57 3.63
C ASP A 173 16.62 15.05 3.35
N GLN A 174 16.90 15.89 4.34
CA GLN A 174 16.79 17.34 4.23
C GLN A 174 18.17 17.95 4.31
N CYS A 175 18.56 18.67 3.26
CA CYS A 175 19.85 19.34 3.17
C CYS A 175 19.60 20.83 2.88
N ALA A 176 20.30 21.71 3.62
CA ALA A 176 20.30 23.14 3.36
C ALA A 176 21.75 23.64 3.35
N ASN A 177 22.07 24.52 2.40
CA ASN A 177 23.35 25.22 2.31
C ASN A 177 23.44 26.43 3.27
N ILE A 178 22.36 26.72 4.00
CA ILE A 178 22.25 27.79 4.98
C ILE A 178 21.70 27.21 6.29
N PRO A 179 22.04 27.80 7.44
CA PRO A 179 21.41 27.44 8.71
C PRO A 179 19.89 27.56 8.54
N VAL A 180 19.16 26.55 9.02
CA VAL A 180 17.70 26.58 9.01
C VAL A 180 17.28 27.75 9.91
N ASN A 181 16.91 28.87 9.29
CA ASN A 181 16.34 30.01 10.00
C ASN A 181 14.97 29.58 10.52
N GLN A 182 14.96 29.02 11.73
CA GLN A 182 13.75 28.73 12.46
C GLN A 182 13.11 30.06 12.86
N CYS A 183 12.35 30.67 11.96
CA CYS A 183 11.45 31.76 12.31
C CYS A 183 10.63 31.28 13.53
N ARG A 184 10.57 32.10 14.59
CA ARG A 184 9.98 31.71 15.89
C ARG A 184 8.46 31.42 15.86
N GLY A 185 7.84 31.45 14.69
CA GLY A 185 6.43 31.10 14.49
C GLY A 185 6.29 29.75 13.77
N LYS A 186 5.31 28.94 14.17
CA LYS A 186 4.84 27.74 13.45
C LYS A 186 4.10 28.13 12.15
N TYR A 187 4.68 28.99 11.34
CA TYR A 187 4.11 29.27 10.02
C TYR A 187 4.32 28.03 9.15
N GLN A 188 3.19 27.43 8.77
CA GLN A 188 2.94 26.24 7.94
C GLN A 188 4.09 25.64 7.12
N GLU A 189 4.06 24.31 7.00
CA GLU A 189 5.02 23.54 6.20
C GLU A 189 4.97 23.92 4.72
N MET A 190 6.16 24.07 4.10
CA MET A 190 6.30 24.42 2.67
C MET A 190 5.99 23.25 1.74
N VAL A 191 6.05 22.02 2.26
CA VAL A 191 5.77 20.79 1.53
C VAL A 191 4.57 20.14 2.18
N VAL A 192 3.53 19.83 1.41
CA VAL A 192 2.40 19.03 1.86
C VAL A 192 2.38 17.77 1.00
N SER A 193 2.23 16.61 1.63
CA SER A 193 2.15 15.35 0.88
C SER A 193 1.05 14.45 1.39
N THR A 194 0.32 13.84 0.44
CA THR A 194 -0.81 12.96 0.73
C THR A 194 -0.82 11.83 -0.27
N SER A 195 -1.18 10.63 0.18
CA SER A 195 -1.46 9.50 -0.70
C SER A 195 -2.89 9.02 -0.46
N GLU A 196 -3.68 8.96 -1.52
CA GLU A 196 -5.02 8.39 -1.52
C GLU A 196 -5.03 7.12 -2.37
N ARG A 197 -5.75 6.09 -1.91
CA ARG A 197 -5.87 4.82 -2.59
C ARG A 197 -7.32 4.34 -2.53
N GLU A 198 -7.81 3.80 -3.62
CA GLU A 198 -9.13 3.18 -3.72
C GLU A 198 -8.94 1.72 -4.14
N TYR A 199 -9.54 0.81 -3.38
CA TYR A 199 -9.52 -0.62 -3.62
C TYR A 199 -10.94 -1.09 -3.93
N LEU A 200 -11.09 -1.94 -4.93
CA LEU A 200 -12.28 -2.76 -5.13
C LEU A 200 -12.00 -4.16 -4.61
N LEU A 201 -12.71 -4.56 -3.57
CA LEU A 201 -12.55 -5.84 -2.91
C LEU A 201 -13.78 -6.72 -3.12
N GLN A 202 -13.55 -8.01 -3.33
CA GLN A 202 -14.61 -9.01 -3.36
C GLN A 202 -14.44 -9.95 -2.16
N PRO A 203 -15.05 -9.63 -0.99
CA PRO A 203 -14.93 -10.46 0.20
C PRO A 203 -15.32 -11.91 -0.10
N PHE A 204 -14.58 -12.85 0.50
CA PHE A 204 -14.82 -14.29 0.35
C PHE A 204 -14.58 -14.85 -1.07
N SER A 205 -13.98 -14.05 -1.97
CA SER A 205 -13.49 -14.51 -3.28
C SER A 205 -11.97 -14.41 -3.35
N HIS A 206 -11.35 -15.27 -4.15
CA HIS A 206 -9.92 -15.20 -4.44
C HIS A 206 -9.70 -14.91 -5.94
N PRO A 207 -8.85 -13.93 -6.31
CA PRO A 207 -8.18 -12.96 -5.45
C PRO A 207 -9.15 -11.98 -4.76
N LEU A 208 -8.78 -11.51 -3.56
CA LEU A 208 -9.60 -10.60 -2.75
C LEU A 208 -9.64 -9.18 -3.33
N ILE A 209 -8.49 -8.70 -3.81
CA ILE A 209 -8.37 -7.40 -4.45
C ILE A 209 -8.63 -7.56 -5.95
N LYS A 210 -9.61 -6.83 -6.49
CA LYS A 210 -9.96 -6.84 -7.92
C LYS A 210 -9.30 -5.71 -8.69
N ASN A 211 -9.21 -4.54 -8.07
CA ASN A 211 -8.67 -3.33 -8.68
C ASN A 211 -8.09 -2.43 -7.60
N ILE A 212 -6.99 -1.76 -7.91
CA ILE A 212 -6.40 -0.70 -7.09
C ILE A 212 -6.18 0.53 -7.96
N SER A 213 -6.68 1.67 -7.48
CA SER A 213 -6.27 2.99 -7.96
C SER A 213 -5.57 3.73 -6.83
N ALA A 214 -4.39 4.29 -7.08
CA ALA A 214 -3.71 5.13 -6.10
C ALA A 214 -3.29 6.46 -6.72
N THR A 215 -3.44 7.53 -5.96
CA THR A 215 -2.99 8.88 -6.29
C THR A 215 -2.12 9.43 -5.16
N GLY A 216 -0.84 9.62 -5.43
CA GLY A 216 0.09 10.35 -4.57
C GLY A 216 0.21 11.80 -5.03
N ARG A 217 0.28 12.74 -4.10
CA ARG A 217 0.52 14.16 -4.37
C ARG A 217 1.58 14.70 -3.41
N VAL A 218 2.52 15.45 -3.96
CA VAL A 218 3.45 16.31 -3.21
C VAL A 218 3.26 17.71 -3.74
N LEU A 219 2.95 18.64 -2.87
CA LEU A 219 2.76 20.06 -3.19
C LEU A 219 3.86 20.84 -2.50
N PHE A 220 4.62 21.62 -3.27
CA PHE A 220 5.63 22.53 -2.75
C PHE A 220 5.17 23.97 -2.97
N GLN A 221 5.05 24.73 -1.88
CA GLN A 221 4.54 26.10 -1.84
C GLN A 221 5.47 26.96 -0.99
N PRO A 222 6.55 27.52 -1.59
CA PRO A 222 7.41 28.46 -0.89
C PRO A 222 6.60 29.69 -0.45
N TYR A 223 6.66 30.02 0.84
CA TYR A 223 6.00 31.19 1.45
C TYR A 223 4.48 31.32 1.21
N GLN A 224 3.81 30.22 0.83
CA GLN A 224 2.39 30.22 0.44
C GLN A 224 2.02 31.21 -0.67
N SER A 225 2.99 31.65 -1.48
CA SER A 225 2.69 32.44 -2.66
C SER A 225 1.92 31.54 -3.63
N ARG A 226 0.64 31.84 -3.86
CA ARG A 226 -0.16 31.15 -4.89
C ARG A 226 0.42 31.34 -6.31
N ALA A 227 1.39 32.24 -6.47
CA ALA A 227 2.06 32.51 -7.74
C ALA A 227 3.12 31.45 -8.11
N GLU A 228 3.67 30.70 -7.15
CA GLU A 228 4.69 29.67 -7.44
C GLU A 228 4.40 28.43 -6.61
N ALA A 229 3.77 27.44 -7.23
CA ALA A 229 3.48 26.17 -6.59
C ALA A 229 3.83 25.03 -7.55
N HIS A 230 4.61 24.08 -7.04
CA HIS A 230 5.06 22.91 -7.79
C HIS A 230 4.33 21.68 -7.27
N TYR A 231 4.04 20.74 -8.17
CA TYR A 231 3.41 19.49 -7.78
C TYR A 231 4.14 18.29 -8.36
N SER A 232 4.12 17.19 -7.60
CA SER A 232 4.39 15.85 -8.13
C SER A 232 3.14 15.00 -7.94
N LYS A 233 2.64 14.39 -9.01
CA LYS A 233 1.47 13.52 -9.02
C LYS A 233 1.86 12.14 -9.52
N ILE A 234 1.56 11.12 -8.73
CA ILE A 234 1.80 9.72 -9.07
C ILE A 234 0.45 9.01 -9.11
N ASN A 235 0.11 8.40 -10.24
CA ASN A 235 -1.08 7.56 -10.38
C ASN A 235 -0.66 6.11 -10.58
N HIS A 236 -1.28 5.18 -9.86
CA HIS A 236 -1.19 3.75 -10.12
C HIS A 236 -2.56 3.19 -10.43
N PHE A 237 -2.64 2.30 -11.42
CA PHE A 237 -3.81 1.50 -11.76
C PHE A 237 -3.37 0.05 -11.87
N SER A 238 -4.01 -0.86 -11.13
CA SER A 238 -3.74 -2.31 -11.22
C SER A 238 -5.00 -3.14 -11.22
#